data_AF-A0A3D4RKD0-F1
#
_entry.id   AF-A0A3D4RKD0-F1
#
_cell.length_a   1.000
_cell.length_b   1.000
_cell.length_c   1.000
_cell.angle_alpha   90.00
_cell.angle_beta   90.00
_cell.angle_gamma   90.00
#
_symmetry.space_group_name_H-M   'P 1'
#
loop_
_entity.id
_entity.type
_entity.pdbx_description
1 polymer ?
#
loop_
_entity_poly.entity_id
_entity_poly.type
_entity_poly.pdbx_seq_one_letter_code
_entity_poly.pdbx_strand_id
1 'polypeptide(L)'
;MNRKFLCVLFSLFVALNIFAETFIVNGLNYEIISETDKTVKVVAQIVGAGNYSNLEKCEIPSSVNHNEMQYSVTVIAFNAFNQAENLISVTIPATIVSMEENYGYYGESNAFHNTPKLREIIVNQGNQHYVSKDGVLLNHAETFLIAYPASKSDVIYSVPETVEALGTYAFEGCLSLREIFLPSALKVMGYYAFYNCTALEKLVCYAQVPPTKKVLPWQIGDEHHNATKVTLYTPFETMGEYQNAELWNGNVFPFKSRCSLAVLEETNAQIKDKLESLDQQTIDMVELRRSFAADGAWYTLCLPFDLSEKQIAESLGDCALMQLEYADKCSEQLLYIHFASASTITANTPYLFKPANSLTPPIFRGVAIKYQSDTKPTITTPDKLVSMTGIYAPAQVPGDSWYLGPDNTLYQPQGNVISNGFRAYFTLPSSLNNTQGLRARVVMDGETPTDINDIQIITAENPQKVFENGRIFILRGGHKYNLQGQVVE
;
A
#
# COMPACT_ATOMS: atom_id res chain seq x y z
N MET A 1 -16.89 -67.04 57.15
CA MET A 1 -15.73 -67.24 56.26
C MET A 1 -16.17 -66.85 54.84
N ASN A 2 -15.71 -65.68 54.34
CA ASN A 2 -15.57 -65.19 52.93
C ASN A 2 -16.67 -65.53 51.87
N ARG A 3 -17.16 -64.65 50.97
CA ARG A 3 -16.69 -63.39 50.35
C ARG A 3 -17.83 -62.79 49.48
N LYS A 4 -17.99 -61.46 49.50
CA LYS A 4 -18.31 -60.49 48.40
C LYS A 4 -19.52 -60.71 47.45
N PHE A 5 -20.38 -59.69 47.34
CA PHE A 5 -20.93 -59.06 46.10
C PHE A 5 -21.88 -57.91 46.52
N LEU A 6 -21.44 -56.67 46.73
CA LEU A 6 -21.32 -55.57 45.74
C LEU A 6 -22.47 -55.50 44.72
N CYS A 7 -23.57 -54.83 45.07
CA CYS A 7 -24.58 -54.34 44.12
C CYS A 7 -24.18 -52.92 43.69
N VAL A 8 -23.62 -52.81 42.49
CA VAL A 8 -23.25 -51.57 41.82
C VAL A 8 -24.51 -50.94 41.20
N LEU A 9 -24.75 -49.66 41.50
CA LEU A 9 -25.70 -48.82 40.78
C LEU A 9 -25.40 -48.85 39.27
N PHE A 10 -26.37 -49.26 38.48
CA PHE A 10 -26.35 -49.16 37.02
C PHE A 10 -26.62 -47.69 36.64
N SER A 11 -25.60 -46.83 36.72
CA SER A 11 -25.66 -45.50 36.09
C SER A 11 -25.45 -45.69 34.60
N LEU A 12 -26.57 -45.61 33.86
CA LEU A 12 -26.61 -45.57 32.41
C LEU A 12 -25.93 -44.27 31.93
N PHE A 13 -24.61 -44.30 31.72
CA PHE A 13 -23.91 -43.24 31.00
C PHE A 13 -24.25 -43.40 29.51
N VAL A 14 -25.36 -42.79 29.09
CA VAL A 14 -25.58 -42.50 27.67
C VAL A 14 -24.60 -41.38 27.35
N ALA A 15 -23.54 -41.70 26.61
CA ALA A 15 -22.75 -40.69 25.93
C ALA A 15 -23.67 -40.00 24.92
N LEU A 16 -24.28 -38.90 25.33
CA LEU A 16 -24.86 -37.93 24.40
C LEU A 16 -23.68 -37.41 23.60
N ASN A 17 -23.52 -37.91 22.37
CA ASN A 17 -22.81 -37.17 21.35
C ASN A 17 -23.60 -35.88 21.13
N ILE A 18 -23.22 -34.81 21.83
CA ILE A 18 -23.74 -33.47 21.60
C ILE A 18 -23.11 -33.03 20.28
N PHE A 19 -23.80 -33.29 19.18
CA PHE A 19 -23.49 -32.60 17.92
C PHE A 19 -23.87 -31.13 18.11
N ALA A 20 -23.02 -30.21 17.63
CA ALA A 20 -23.35 -28.80 17.63
C ALA A 20 -24.63 -28.58 16.81
N GLU A 21 -25.60 -27.86 17.37
CA GLU A 21 -26.87 -27.58 16.71
C GLU A 21 -26.62 -26.63 15.52
N THR A 22 -27.12 -27.03 14.34
CA THR A 22 -27.07 -26.22 13.12
C THR A 22 -28.47 -25.83 12.66
N PHE A 23 -28.61 -24.63 12.10
CA PHE A 23 -29.89 -24.11 11.62
C PHE A 23 -29.70 -23.18 10.41
N ILE A 24 -30.78 -22.95 9.64
CA ILE A 24 -30.75 -22.17 8.40
C ILE A 24 -31.57 -20.90 8.55
N VAL A 25 -30.99 -19.75 8.21
CA VAL A 25 -31.68 -18.46 8.12
C VAL A 25 -31.28 -17.78 6.81
N ASN A 26 -32.27 -17.37 6.01
CA ASN A 26 -32.06 -16.69 4.72
C ASN A 26 -31.08 -17.41 3.78
N GLY A 27 -31.10 -18.75 3.81
CA GLY A 27 -30.24 -19.58 2.97
C GLY A 27 -28.80 -19.74 3.48
N LEU A 28 -28.43 -19.15 4.61
CA LEU A 28 -27.15 -19.35 5.30
C LEU A 28 -27.28 -20.38 6.43
N ASN A 29 -26.26 -21.23 6.58
CA ASN A 29 -26.17 -22.19 7.68
C ASN A 29 -25.40 -21.58 8.84
N TYR A 30 -25.91 -21.80 10.04
CA TYR A 30 -25.33 -21.34 11.28
C TYR A 30 -25.13 -22.49 12.24
N GLU A 31 -24.06 -22.44 13.03
CA GLU A 31 -23.80 -23.32 14.16
C GLU A 31 -23.73 -22.47 15.43
N ILE A 32 -24.39 -22.92 16.50
CA ILE A 32 -24.35 -22.23 17.80
C ILE A 32 -22.96 -22.42 18.42
N ILE A 33 -22.26 -21.30 18.66
CA ILE A 33 -20.96 -21.29 19.35
C ILE A 33 -21.18 -21.31 20.86
N SER A 34 -22.07 -20.43 21.35
CA SER A 34 -22.36 -20.30 22.78
C SER A 34 -23.84 -20.00 22.98
N GLU A 35 -24.52 -20.90 23.66
CA GLU A 35 -25.88 -20.68 24.15
C GLU A 35 -25.96 -19.62 25.23
N THR A 36 -24.89 -19.43 26.00
CA THR A 36 -24.85 -18.45 27.08
C THR A 36 -24.64 -17.05 26.53
N ASP A 37 -23.66 -16.90 25.65
CA ASP A 37 -23.28 -15.60 25.06
C ASP A 37 -24.14 -15.23 23.85
N LYS A 38 -25.01 -16.17 23.42
CA LYS A 38 -25.89 -16.03 22.26
C LYS A 38 -25.09 -15.67 21.01
N THR A 39 -24.10 -16.49 20.69
CA THR A 39 -23.24 -16.32 19.50
C THR A 39 -23.31 -17.52 18.57
N VAL A 40 -23.25 -17.22 17.26
CA VAL A 40 -23.27 -18.22 16.19
C VAL A 40 -22.17 -17.96 15.17
N LYS A 41 -21.77 -19.00 14.45
CA LYS A 41 -20.85 -18.93 13.31
C LYS A 41 -21.56 -19.32 12.02
N VAL A 42 -21.19 -18.69 10.91
CA VAL A 42 -21.59 -19.14 9.57
C VAL A 42 -20.78 -20.37 9.23
N VAL A 43 -21.44 -21.45 8.79
CA VAL A 43 -20.80 -22.72 8.44
C VAL A 43 -21.14 -23.17 7.02
N ALA A 44 -20.36 -24.12 6.51
CA ALA A 44 -20.69 -24.81 5.27
C ALA A 44 -22.00 -25.60 5.43
N GLN A 45 -22.69 -25.85 4.32
CA GLN A 45 -23.84 -26.75 4.30
C GLN A 45 -23.39 -28.20 4.58
N ILE A 46 -24.18 -28.98 5.33
CA ILE A 46 -23.85 -30.38 5.66
C ILE A 46 -23.66 -31.19 4.37
N VAL A 47 -22.58 -31.98 4.32
CA VAL A 47 -22.17 -32.81 3.18
C VAL A 47 -23.38 -33.56 2.58
N GLY A 48 -23.70 -33.29 1.32
CA GLY A 48 -24.74 -33.99 0.55
C GLY A 48 -25.99 -33.17 0.21
N ALA A 49 -26.16 -31.96 0.76
CA ALA A 49 -27.15 -31.01 0.28
C ALA A 49 -26.46 -29.99 -0.65
N GLY A 50 -26.84 -29.97 -1.93
CA GLY A 50 -26.21 -29.14 -2.95
C GLY A 50 -26.07 -27.66 -2.53
N ASN A 51 -24.89 -27.12 -2.85
CA ASN A 51 -24.29 -25.84 -2.49
C ASN A 51 -25.23 -24.62 -2.37
N TYR A 52 -24.68 -23.53 -1.85
CA TYR A 52 -25.06 -22.11 -2.08
C TYR A 52 -25.19 -21.71 -3.58
N SER A 53 -25.47 -22.66 -4.46
CA SER A 53 -25.77 -22.57 -5.89
C SER A 53 -26.78 -21.51 -6.27
N ASN A 54 -27.67 -21.05 -5.38
CA ASN A 54 -28.57 -19.93 -5.68
C ASN A 54 -28.17 -18.61 -5.01
N LEU A 55 -27.09 -18.61 -4.21
CA LEU A 55 -26.61 -17.43 -3.50
C LEU A 55 -25.72 -16.61 -4.44
N GLU A 56 -26.29 -15.61 -5.11
CA GLU A 56 -25.52 -14.68 -5.94
C GLU A 56 -24.93 -13.51 -5.14
N LYS A 57 -25.70 -12.99 -4.18
CA LYS A 57 -25.26 -11.94 -3.27
C LYS A 57 -25.58 -12.36 -1.85
N CYS A 58 -24.62 -12.21 -0.96
CA CYS A 58 -24.74 -12.60 0.43
C CYS A 58 -24.50 -11.40 1.33
N GLU A 59 -25.51 -10.97 2.08
CA GLU A 59 -25.30 -10.07 3.21
C GLU A 59 -25.37 -10.90 4.49
N ILE A 60 -24.23 -11.15 5.12
CA ILE A 60 -24.21 -11.87 6.38
C ILE A 60 -24.84 -10.95 7.43
N PRO A 61 -25.96 -11.35 8.05
CA PRO A 61 -26.62 -10.50 9.03
C PRO A 61 -25.80 -10.42 10.32
N SER A 62 -25.83 -9.28 11.00
CA SER A 62 -25.17 -9.13 12.30
C SER A 62 -25.79 -10.00 13.40
N SER A 63 -27.05 -10.43 13.22
CA SER A 63 -27.78 -11.29 14.16
C SER A 63 -28.81 -12.14 13.44
N VAL A 64 -29.11 -13.33 13.97
CA VAL A 64 -30.14 -14.24 13.47
C VAL A 64 -31.03 -14.76 14.60
N ASN A 65 -32.28 -15.06 14.30
CA ASN A 65 -33.21 -15.64 15.27
C ASN A 65 -33.31 -17.17 15.07
N HIS A 66 -33.24 -17.92 16.17
CA HIS A 66 -33.46 -19.36 16.22
C HIS A 66 -34.13 -19.73 17.54
N ASN A 67 -35.21 -20.52 17.51
CA ASN A 67 -35.98 -20.92 18.70
C ASN A 67 -36.35 -19.74 19.64
N GLU A 68 -36.90 -18.66 19.08
CA GLU A 68 -37.28 -17.42 19.82
C GLU A 68 -36.12 -16.65 20.47
N MET A 69 -34.88 -17.10 20.28
CA MET A 69 -33.68 -16.44 20.76
C MET A 69 -32.95 -15.75 19.61
N GLN A 70 -32.41 -14.56 19.88
CA GLN A 70 -31.55 -13.84 18.94
C GLN A 70 -30.09 -14.15 19.25
N TYR A 71 -29.32 -14.54 18.23
CA TYR A 71 -27.90 -14.80 18.31
C TYR A 71 -27.13 -13.77 17.48
N SER A 72 -26.03 -13.26 18.01
CA SER A 72 -25.07 -12.44 17.28
C SER A 72 -24.22 -13.32 16.36
N VAL A 73 -24.06 -12.94 15.10
CA VAL A 73 -23.19 -13.65 14.16
C VAL A 73 -21.78 -13.10 14.31
N THR A 74 -20.88 -13.92 14.86
CA THR A 74 -19.55 -13.45 15.28
C THR A 74 -18.40 -14.12 14.54
N VAL A 75 -18.64 -15.24 13.88
CA VAL A 75 -17.58 -16.02 13.23
C VAL A 75 -18.01 -16.50 11.84
N ILE A 76 -17.06 -16.57 10.91
CA ILE A 76 -17.21 -17.27 9.63
C ILE A 76 -16.26 -18.47 9.64
N ALA A 77 -16.78 -19.68 9.45
CA ALA A 77 -15.93 -20.87 9.43
C ALA A 77 -15.06 -20.94 8.15
N PHE A 78 -13.93 -21.64 8.24
CA PHE A 78 -12.91 -21.86 7.18
C PHE A 78 -13.40 -22.46 5.86
N ASN A 79 -14.66 -22.87 5.76
CA ASN A 79 -15.28 -23.41 4.54
C ASN A 79 -16.70 -22.88 4.35
N ALA A 80 -17.06 -21.79 5.03
CA ALA A 80 -18.43 -21.29 5.12
C ALA A 80 -19.09 -21.06 3.76
N PHE A 81 -18.33 -20.69 2.72
CA PHE A 81 -18.82 -20.50 1.36
C PHE A 81 -18.16 -21.45 0.35
N ASN A 82 -17.63 -22.59 0.80
CA ASN A 82 -17.02 -23.57 -0.10
C ASN A 82 -18.01 -23.96 -1.21
N GLN A 83 -17.54 -23.93 -2.47
CA GLN A 83 -18.33 -24.24 -3.67
C GLN A 83 -19.58 -23.36 -3.86
N ALA A 84 -19.59 -22.12 -3.33
CA ALA A 84 -20.61 -21.14 -3.68
C ALA A 84 -20.39 -20.63 -5.13
N GLU A 85 -20.64 -21.51 -6.11
CA GLU A 85 -20.32 -21.33 -7.54
C GLU A 85 -20.98 -20.11 -8.20
N ASN A 86 -22.06 -19.62 -7.61
CA ASN A 86 -22.81 -18.47 -8.11
C ASN A 86 -22.61 -17.20 -7.29
N LEU A 87 -21.85 -17.26 -6.18
CA LEU A 87 -21.61 -16.09 -5.33
C LEU A 87 -20.77 -15.05 -6.06
N ILE A 88 -21.33 -13.86 -6.25
CA ILE A 88 -20.72 -12.70 -6.89
C ILE A 88 -20.18 -11.73 -5.84
N SER A 89 -20.92 -11.51 -4.75
CA SER A 89 -20.52 -10.60 -3.69
C SER A 89 -20.92 -11.10 -2.31
N VAL A 90 -20.09 -10.84 -1.31
CA VAL A 90 -20.39 -11.10 0.10
C VAL A 90 -20.09 -9.87 0.96
N THR A 91 -21.02 -9.52 1.85
CA THR A 91 -20.89 -8.43 2.81
C THR A 91 -20.72 -8.99 4.21
N ILE A 92 -19.62 -8.63 4.85
CA ILE A 92 -19.21 -9.05 6.19
C ILE A 92 -19.62 -7.95 7.19
N PRO A 93 -20.47 -8.25 8.21
CA PRO A 93 -20.92 -7.26 9.18
C PRO A 93 -19.83 -6.92 10.20
N ALA A 94 -20.03 -5.83 10.93
CA ALA A 94 -19.11 -5.39 11.98
C ALA A 94 -19.00 -6.36 13.17
N THR A 95 -19.97 -7.27 13.33
CA THR A 95 -19.99 -8.27 14.41
C THR A 95 -19.04 -9.45 14.19
N ILE A 96 -18.52 -9.66 12.97
CA ILE A 96 -17.56 -10.72 12.71
C ILE A 96 -16.22 -10.37 13.34
N VAL A 97 -15.82 -11.19 14.32
CA VAL A 97 -14.56 -11.06 15.07
C VAL A 97 -13.51 -12.07 14.63
N SER A 98 -13.92 -13.15 13.95
CA SER A 98 -13.01 -14.20 13.48
C SER A 98 -13.50 -14.86 12.19
N MET A 99 -12.54 -15.24 11.36
CA MET A 99 -12.69 -16.22 10.30
C MET A 99 -11.78 -17.37 10.68
N GLU A 100 -12.38 -18.48 11.12
CA GLU A 100 -11.59 -19.61 11.59
C GLU A 100 -10.74 -20.15 10.44
N GLU A 101 -9.51 -20.56 10.74
CA GLU A 101 -8.70 -21.44 9.91
C GLU A 101 -8.67 -22.80 10.62
N ASN A 102 -9.11 -23.88 9.97
CA ASN A 102 -9.09 -25.21 10.58
C ASN A 102 -7.89 -26.02 10.09
N TYR A 103 -7.14 -26.54 11.06
CA TYR A 103 -5.96 -27.38 10.90
C TYR A 103 -6.30 -28.89 10.86
N GLY A 104 -7.45 -29.23 10.27
CA GLY A 104 -7.99 -30.58 10.25
C GLY A 104 -7.35 -31.50 9.22
N TYR A 105 -7.69 -32.80 9.30
CA TYR A 105 -7.16 -33.88 8.46
C TYR A 105 -7.32 -33.67 6.93
N TYR A 106 -8.24 -32.81 6.50
CA TYR A 106 -8.58 -32.56 5.10
C TYR A 106 -7.92 -31.30 4.49
N GLY A 107 -7.02 -30.64 5.22
CA GLY A 107 -6.26 -29.49 4.72
C GLY A 107 -6.85 -28.13 5.10
N GLU A 108 -5.98 -27.11 5.09
CA GLU A 108 -6.37 -25.72 5.29
C GLU A 108 -7.20 -25.23 4.11
N SER A 109 -8.27 -24.49 4.37
CA SER A 109 -9.11 -23.83 3.37
C SER A 109 -9.50 -22.46 3.91
N ASN A 110 -9.70 -21.47 3.02
CA ASN A 110 -10.27 -20.19 3.43
C ASN A 110 -11.79 -20.21 3.27
N ALA A 111 -12.49 -19.28 3.93
CA ALA A 111 -13.95 -19.23 3.94
C ALA A 111 -14.59 -19.13 2.53
N PHE A 112 -13.82 -18.74 1.51
CA PHE A 112 -14.23 -18.50 0.13
C PHE A 112 -13.57 -19.46 -0.87
N HIS A 113 -13.08 -20.61 -0.41
CA HIS A 113 -12.48 -21.62 -1.28
C HIS A 113 -13.47 -22.08 -2.37
N ASN A 114 -12.98 -22.23 -3.59
CA ASN A 114 -13.77 -22.65 -4.74
C ASN A 114 -15.05 -21.79 -4.94
N THR A 115 -14.91 -20.46 -4.88
CA THR A 115 -15.97 -19.47 -5.20
C THR A 115 -15.69 -18.77 -6.53
N PRO A 116 -15.77 -19.47 -7.68
CA PRO A 116 -15.21 -19.01 -8.96
C PRO A 116 -15.83 -17.72 -9.50
N LYS A 117 -17.04 -17.32 -9.06
CA LYS A 117 -17.74 -16.11 -9.52
C LYS A 117 -17.59 -14.92 -8.57
N LEU A 118 -16.89 -15.06 -7.45
CA LEU A 118 -16.76 -14.00 -6.45
C LEU A 118 -15.94 -12.85 -7.04
N ARG A 119 -16.54 -11.66 -7.11
CA ARG A 119 -15.92 -10.43 -7.66
C ARG A 119 -15.48 -9.46 -6.59
N GLU A 120 -16.20 -9.44 -5.47
CA GLU A 120 -15.93 -8.51 -4.38
C GLU A 120 -16.32 -9.11 -3.02
N ILE A 121 -15.51 -8.79 -2.02
CA ILE A 121 -15.81 -9.00 -0.61
C ILE A 121 -15.90 -7.62 0.03
N ILE A 122 -17.04 -7.31 0.63
CA ILE A 122 -17.31 -6.03 1.28
C ILE A 122 -17.25 -6.23 2.78
N VAL A 123 -16.62 -5.30 3.49
CA VAL A 123 -16.61 -5.28 4.96
C VAL A 123 -17.31 -4.02 5.43
N ASN A 124 -18.36 -4.16 6.24
CA ASN A 124 -19.11 -3.02 6.75
C ASN A 124 -18.23 -2.12 7.63
N GLN A 125 -18.48 -0.81 7.53
CA GLN A 125 -17.82 0.18 8.37
C GLN A 125 -17.99 -0.18 9.86
N GLY A 126 -16.90 -0.05 10.62
CA GLY A 126 -16.88 -0.35 12.05
C GLY A 126 -16.45 -1.77 12.41
N ASN A 127 -16.23 -2.67 11.45
CA ASN A 127 -15.55 -3.94 11.74
C ASN A 127 -14.12 -3.66 12.25
N GLN A 128 -13.79 -4.20 13.42
CA GLN A 128 -12.50 -3.96 14.10
C GLN A 128 -11.41 -4.99 13.72
N HIS A 129 -11.75 -6.03 12.95
CA HIS A 129 -10.89 -7.18 12.67
C HIS A 129 -10.56 -7.36 11.20
N TYR A 130 -11.43 -6.87 10.31
CA TYR A 130 -11.31 -7.00 8.87
C TYR A 130 -11.51 -5.67 8.16
N VAL A 131 -10.99 -5.57 6.94
CA VAL A 131 -11.21 -4.45 6.03
C VAL A 131 -11.27 -4.98 4.60
N SER A 132 -12.02 -4.28 3.75
CA SER A 132 -11.99 -4.50 2.30
C SER A 132 -11.31 -3.32 1.61
N LYS A 133 -10.34 -3.60 0.74
CA LYS A 133 -9.72 -2.62 -0.14
C LYS A 133 -10.01 -3.03 -1.57
N ASP A 134 -10.83 -2.23 -2.26
CA ASP A 134 -11.22 -2.51 -3.64
C ASP A 134 -11.77 -3.94 -3.85
N GLY A 135 -12.58 -4.41 -2.89
CA GLY A 135 -13.18 -5.74 -2.91
C GLY A 135 -12.27 -6.88 -2.44
N VAL A 136 -11.00 -6.61 -2.10
CA VAL A 136 -10.05 -7.59 -1.55
C VAL A 136 -10.12 -7.60 -0.03
N LEU A 137 -10.19 -8.79 0.58
CA LEU A 137 -10.33 -8.96 2.02
C LEU A 137 -8.97 -9.02 2.72
N LEU A 138 -8.77 -8.14 3.70
CA LEU A 138 -7.61 -8.13 4.59
C LEU A 138 -8.03 -8.12 6.06
N ASN A 139 -7.09 -8.42 6.96
CA ASN A 139 -7.25 -8.06 8.35
C ASN A 139 -7.25 -6.53 8.53
N HIS A 140 -7.79 -6.02 9.64
CA HIS A 140 -7.94 -4.59 9.87
C HIS A 140 -6.61 -3.82 9.87
N ALA A 141 -5.52 -4.49 10.27
CA ALA A 141 -4.17 -3.92 10.26
C ALA A 141 -3.53 -3.88 8.86
N GLU A 142 -4.18 -4.44 7.84
CA GLU A 142 -3.67 -4.56 6.47
C GLU A 142 -2.34 -5.33 6.37
N THR A 143 -2.06 -6.21 7.34
CA THR A 143 -0.86 -7.05 7.42
C THR A 143 -1.07 -8.47 6.92
N PHE A 144 -2.33 -8.87 6.69
CA PHE A 144 -2.69 -10.20 6.22
C PHE A 144 -3.75 -10.11 5.12
N LEU A 145 -3.40 -10.52 3.90
CA LEU A 145 -4.35 -10.65 2.80
C LEU A 145 -5.01 -12.02 2.89
N ILE A 146 -6.30 -12.01 3.20
CA ILE A 146 -7.06 -13.23 3.49
C ILE A 146 -7.56 -13.86 2.21
N ALA A 147 -8.21 -13.06 1.36
CA ALA A 147 -8.79 -13.53 0.11
C ALA A 147 -8.89 -12.42 -0.94
N TYR A 148 -8.42 -12.74 -2.14
CA TYR A 148 -8.64 -12.02 -3.37
C TYR A 148 -9.77 -12.72 -4.15
N PRO A 149 -10.82 -12.00 -4.59
CA PRO A 149 -11.94 -12.61 -5.29
C PRO A 149 -11.55 -13.23 -6.65
N ALA A 150 -11.84 -14.51 -6.86
CA ALA A 150 -11.44 -15.29 -8.05
C ALA A 150 -11.87 -14.68 -9.40
N SER A 151 -13.02 -13.99 -9.43
CA SER A 151 -13.59 -13.33 -10.59
C SER A 151 -13.37 -11.81 -10.63
N LYS A 152 -12.57 -11.23 -9.73
CA LYS A 152 -12.17 -9.82 -9.85
C LYS A 152 -11.37 -9.63 -11.15
N SER A 153 -11.69 -8.57 -11.88
CA SER A 153 -11.29 -8.38 -13.28
C SER A 153 -9.89 -7.79 -13.48
N ASP A 154 -9.15 -7.54 -12.40
CA ASP A 154 -7.84 -6.93 -12.52
C ASP A 154 -6.90 -7.86 -13.30
N VAL A 155 -6.10 -7.27 -14.19
CA VAL A 155 -5.06 -7.98 -14.94
C VAL A 155 -3.74 -7.97 -14.17
N ILE A 156 -3.54 -6.92 -13.37
CA ILE A 156 -2.35 -6.66 -12.57
C ILE A 156 -2.82 -6.32 -11.17
N TYR A 157 -2.24 -6.96 -10.16
CA TYR A 157 -2.51 -6.63 -8.77
C TYR A 157 -1.23 -6.41 -7.96
N SER A 158 -1.20 -5.30 -7.23
CA SER A 158 -0.15 -5.02 -6.25
C SER A 158 -0.69 -5.23 -4.85
N VAL A 159 -0.16 -6.25 -4.18
CA VAL A 159 -0.46 -6.50 -2.78
C VAL A 159 0.06 -5.31 -1.96
N PRO A 160 -0.71 -4.77 -1.00
CA PRO A 160 -0.29 -3.61 -0.20
C PRO A 160 1.05 -3.84 0.52
N GLU A 161 1.89 -2.81 0.59
CA GLU A 161 3.24 -2.92 1.19
C GLU A 161 3.23 -3.28 2.69
N THR A 162 2.10 -3.08 3.37
CA THR A 162 1.91 -3.47 4.77
C THR A 162 1.69 -4.97 4.96
N VAL A 163 1.35 -5.71 3.90
CA VAL A 163 1.02 -7.15 4.00
C VAL A 163 2.28 -7.96 4.27
N GLU A 164 2.28 -8.63 5.42
CA GLU A 164 3.35 -9.52 5.86
C GLU A 164 3.05 -10.99 5.57
N ALA A 165 1.78 -11.34 5.35
CA ALA A 165 1.37 -12.71 5.07
C ALA A 165 0.19 -12.83 4.09
N LEU A 166 0.20 -13.90 3.31
CA LEU A 166 -0.92 -14.31 2.47
C LEU A 166 -1.66 -15.50 3.09
N GLY A 167 -2.99 -15.48 3.04
CA GLY A 167 -3.83 -16.60 3.46
C GLY A 167 -3.69 -17.82 2.55
N THR A 168 -4.13 -18.97 3.07
CA THR A 168 -4.27 -20.19 2.27
C THR A 168 -5.33 -19.98 1.20
N TYR A 169 -5.04 -20.38 -0.05
CA TYR A 169 -5.87 -20.10 -1.22
C TYR A 169 -6.16 -18.60 -1.47
N ALA A 170 -5.30 -17.69 -0.98
CA ALA A 170 -5.56 -16.24 -1.06
C ALA A 170 -5.90 -15.71 -2.46
N PHE A 171 -5.31 -16.25 -3.52
CA PHE A 171 -5.57 -15.90 -4.92
C PHE A 171 -6.16 -17.06 -5.71
N GLU A 172 -6.79 -18.04 -5.05
CA GLU A 172 -7.31 -19.21 -5.76
C GLU A 172 -8.21 -18.84 -6.95
N GLY A 173 -7.95 -19.49 -8.08
CA GLY A 173 -8.82 -19.40 -9.26
C GLY A 173 -8.87 -18.01 -9.88
N CYS A 174 -7.88 -17.15 -9.63
CA CYS A 174 -7.79 -15.85 -10.29
C CYS A 174 -7.44 -16.02 -11.78
N LEU A 175 -8.47 -16.15 -12.62
CA LEU A 175 -8.31 -16.45 -14.05
C LEU A 175 -8.00 -15.20 -14.90
N SER A 176 -8.15 -13.99 -14.35
CA SER A 176 -7.86 -12.73 -15.06
C SER A 176 -6.48 -12.16 -14.71
N LEU A 177 -5.94 -12.49 -13.53
CA LEU A 177 -4.66 -11.95 -13.07
C LEU A 177 -3.50 -12.56 -13.86
N ARG A 178 -2.76 -11.69 -14.56
CA ARG A 178 -1.55 -12.03 -15.32
C ARG A 178 -0.28 -11.66 -14.57
N GLU A 179 -0.33 -10.60 -13.77
CA GLU A 179 0.80 -10.14 -12.97
C GLU A 179 0.40 -9.90 -11.51
N ILE A 180 1.18 -10.45 -10.59
CA ILE A 180 1.03 -10.20 -9.16
C ILE A 180 2.35 -9.66 -8.61
N PHE A 181 2.25 -8.57 -7.87
CA PHE A 181 3.35 -7.92 -7.18
C PHE A 181 3.20 -8.14 -5.67
N LEU A 182 4.12 -8.90 -5.09
CA LEU A 182 4.16 -9.25 -3.67
C LEU A 182 5.11 -8.31 -2.92
N PRO A 183 4.71 -7.77 -1.76
CA PRO A 183 5.35 -6.62 -1.16
C PRO A 183 6.69 -6.97 -0.54
N SER A 184 7.48 -5.94 -0.25
CA SER A 184 8.77 -6.08 0.41
C SER A 184 8.68 -6.63 1.84
N ALA A 185 7.54 -6.39 2.51
CA ALA A 185 7.27 -6.85 3.87
C ALA A 185 6.80 -8.31 3.97
N LEU A 186 6.55 -8.99 2.84
CA LEU A 186 6.01 -10.35 2.84
C LEU A 186 6.99 -11.34 3.49
N LYS A 187 6.51 -12.07 4.50
CA LYS A 187 7.28 -13.05 5.28
C LYS A 187 6.74 -14.46 5.11
N VAL A 188 5.42 -14.62 5.00
CA VAL A 188 4.75 -15.93 5.03
C VAL A 188 3.72 -16.06 3.93
N MET A 189 3.64 -17.23 3.29
CA MET A 189 2.56 -17.58 2.38
C MET A 189 1.81 -18.82 2.86
N GLY A 190 0.47 -18.72 2.83
CA GLY A 190 -0.42 -19.83 3.05
C GLY A 190 -0.30 -20.89 1.96
N TYR A 191 -0.84 -22.07 2.25
CA TYR A 191 -0.85 -23.18 1.30
C TYR A 191 -1.65 -22.78 0.06
N TYR A 192 -1.19 -23.20 -1.11
CA TYR A 192 -1.96 -23.05 -2.36
C TYR A 192 -2.39 -21.60 -2.68
N ALA A 193 -1.63 -20.60 -2.21
CA ALA A 193 -1.99 -19.19 -2.35
C ALA A 193 -2.30 -18.77 -3.79
N PHE A 194 -1.67 -19.38 -4.81
CA PHE A 194 -1.91 -19.11 -6.23
C PHE A 194 -2.50 -20.31 -6.99
N TYR A 195 -3.26 -21.16 -6.30
CA TYR A 195 -3.83 -22.35 -6.93
C TYR A 195 -4.80 -21.99 -8.05
N ASN A 196 -4.69 -22.69 -9.18
CA ASN A 196 -5.52 -22.50 -10.36
C ASN A 196 -5.53 -21.07 -10.96
N CYS A 197 -4.50 -20.25 -10.69
CA CYS A 197 -4.27 -18.97 -11.39
C CYS A 197 -3.71 -19.21 -12.81
N THR A 198 -4.53 -19.76 -13.71
CA THR A 198 -4.04 -20.27 -15.01
C THR A 198 -3.59 -19.19 -16.00
N ALA A 199 -4.00 -17.93 -15.79
CA ALA A 199 -3.55 -16.78 -16.58
C ALA A 199 -2.32 -16.09 -16.00
N LEU A 200 -1.86 -16.49 -14.80
CA LEU A 200 -0.70 -15.87 -14.16
C LEU A 200 0.54 -16.17 -14.99
N GLU A 201 1.22 -15.12 -15.44
CA GLU A 201 2.43 -15.19 -16.26
C GLU A 201 3.64 -14.64 -15.51
N LYS A 202 3.41 -13.66 -14.62
CA LYS A 202 4.45 -12.91 -13.91
C LYS A 202 4.13 -12.84 -12.42
N LEU A 203 5.05 -13.30 -11.60
CA LEU A 203 5.04 -13.09 -10.16
C LEU A 203 6.29 -12.31 -9.79
N VAL A 204 6.12 -11.14 -9.17
CA VAL A 204 7.23 -10.35 -8.67
C VAL A 204 7.18 -10.37 -7.15
N CYS A 205 8.24 -10.84 -6.51
CA CYS A 205 8.37 -10.82 -5.06
C CYS A 205 9.46 -9.84 -4.64
N TYR A 206 9.13 -8.88 -3.79
CA TYR A 206 10.06 -7.81 -3.39
C TYR A 206 10.72 -8.05 -2.03
N ALA A 207 10.32 -9.10 -1.31
CA ALA A 207 10.93 -9.46 -0.04
C ALA A 207 12.41 -9.80 -0.24
N GLN A 208 13.27 -9.20 0.59
CA GLN A 208 14.71 -9.47 0.53
C GLN A 208 15.00 -10.91 0.94
N VAL A 209 14.32 -11.39 1.98
CA VAL A 209 14.36 -12.80 2.39
C VAL A 209 13.20 -13.54 1.72
N PRO A 210 13.41 -14.73 1.10
CA PRO A 210 12.34 -15.51 0.51
C PRO A 210 11.24 -15.81 1.54
N PRO A 211 9.97 -15.44 1.27
CA PRO A 211 8.87 -15.75 2.17
C PRO A 211 8.76 -17.25 2.41
N THR A 212 8.52 -17.64 3.65
CA THR A 212 8.42 -19.06 4.01
C THR A 212 6.99 -19.56 3.88
N LYS A 213 6.83 -20.88 3.78
CA LYS A 213 5.52 -21.50 3.89
C LYS A 213 5.06 -21.39 5.33
N LYS A 214 3.77 -21.19 5.54
CA LYS A 214 3.17 -21.50 6.84
C LYS A 214 3.47 -22.98 7.14
N VAL A 215 4.34 -23.25 8.13
CA VAL A 215 4.73 -24.62 8.50
C VAL A 215 3.78 -25.14 9.56
N LEU A 216 3.08 -26.24 9.28
CA LEU A 216 2.34 -27.00 10.29
C LEU A 216 3.11 -28.24 10.73
N PRO A 217 2.99 -28.67 12.01
CA PRO A 217 3.81 -29.76 12.54
C PRO A 217 3.53 -31.16 11.95
N TRP A 218 2.55 -31.32 11.04
CA TRP A 218 1.98 -32.64 10.71
C TRP A 218 1.79 -32.97 9.21
N GLN A 219 2.21 -32.14 8.24
CA GLN A 219 1.95 -32.43 6.82
C GLN A 219 3.22 -32.67 5.99
N ILE A 220 3.33 -33.92 5.51
CA ILE A 220 4.21 -34.39 4.43
C ILE A 220 3.30 -34.73 3.24
N GLY A 221 3.49 -34.07 2.09
CA GLY A 221 2.93 -34.45 0.78
C GLY A 221 1.60 -33.76 0.40
N ASP A 222 1.60 -32.87 -0.59
CA ASP A 222 1.38 -33.19 -2.01
C ASP A 222 1.48 -31.89 -2.83
N GLU A 223 2.26 -31.88 -3.91
CA GLU A 223 2.58 -30.68 -4.68
C GLU A 223 1.71 -30.62 -5.95
N HIS A 224 0.48 -30.10 -5.85
CA HIS A 224 -0.31 -29.74 -7.02
C HIS A 224 -0.05 -28.29 -7.41
N HIS A 225 1.16 -27.99 -7.89
CA HIS A 225 1.49 -26.70 -8.46
C HIS A 225 1.18 -26.71 -9.97
N ASN A 226 0.18 -25.93 -10.38
CA ASN A 226 -0.15 -25.67 -11.78
C ASN A 226 0.89 -24.73 -12.47
N ALA A 227 2.14 -24.76 -12.01
CA ALA A 227 3.09 -23.65 -12.11
C ALA A 227 4.07 -23.77 -13.30
N THR A 228 3.74 -24.55 -14.33
CA THR A 228 4.63 -24.74 -15.48
C THR A 228 4.76 -23.53 -16.43
N LYS A 229 4.20 -22.35 -16.07
CA LYS A 229 4.22 -21.14 -16.93
C LYS A 229 4.48 -19.79 -16.23
N VAL A 230 4.53 -19.71 -14.90
CA VAL A 230 4.67 -18.43 -14.18
C VAL A 230 6.15 -18.06 -14.06
N THR A 231 6.55 -16.90 -14.56
CA THR A 231 7.91 -16.38 -14.39
C THR A 231 8.03 -15.65 -13.06
N LEU A 232 8.94 -16.11 -12.20
CA LEU A 232 9.26 -15.47 -10.92
C LEU A 232 10.38 -14.44 -11.09
N TYR A 233 10.16 -13.26 -10.51
CA TYR A 233 11.05 -12.12 -10.48
C TYR A 233 11.31 -11.71 -9.02
N THR A 234 12.58 -11.57 -8.64
CA THR A 234 13.03 -11.31 -7.26
C THR A 234 14.07 -10.19 -7.23
N PRO A 235 14.44 -9.63 -6.05
CA PRO A 235 15.57 -8.71 -5.96
C PRO A 235 16.84 -9.41 -6.46
N PHE A 236 17.66 -8.67 -7.23
CA PHE A 236 18.86 -9.22 -7.85
C PHE A 236 19.85 -9.80 -6.83
N GLU A 237 20.02 -9.10 -5.71
CA GLU A 237 20.98 -9.45 -4.66
C GLU A 237 20.60 -10.74 -3.92
N THR A 238 19.31 -11.09 -3.85
CA THR A 238 18.81 -12.23 -3.06
C THR A 238 18.33 -13.39 -3.93
N MET A 239 18.54 -13.31 -5.25
CA MET A 239 18.17 -14.36 -6.20
C MET A 239 18.71 -15.75 -5.79
N GLY A 240 19.94 -15.82 -5.26
CA GLY A 240 20.53 -17.07 -4.79
C GLY A 240 19.78 -17.67 -3.60
N GLU A 241 19.18 -16.86 -2.72
CA GLU A 241 18.37 -17.34 -1.61
C GLU A 241 17.05 -17.92 -2.11
N TYR A 242 16.39 -17.22 -3.04
CA TYR A 242 15.13 -17.70 -3.66
C TYR A 242 15.32 -19.02 -4.42
N GLN A 243 16.45 -19.20 -5.11
CA GLN A 243 16.76 -20.45 -5.80
C GLN A 243 16.89 -21.66 -4.86
N ASN A 244 17.29 -21.42 -3.61
CA ASN A 244 17.46 -22.45 -2.59
C ASN A 244 16.23 -22.60 -1.67
N ALA A 245 15.27 -21.68 -1.73
CA ALA A 245 14.08 -21.73 -0.91
C ALA A 245 13.06 -22.74 -1.48
N GLU A 246 12.56 -23.64 -0.63
CA GLU A 246 11.66 -24.74 -0.99
C GLU A 246 10.46 -24.28 -1.84
N LEU A 247 9.82 -23.17 -1.44
CA LEU A 247 8.65 -22.62 -2.14
C LEU A 247 8.95 -21.93 -3.47
N TRP A 248 10.17 -21.45 -3.65
CA TRP A 248 10.51 -20.51 -4.72
C TRP A 248 11.47 -21.08 -5.74
N ASN A 249 11.97 -22.30 -5.51
CA ASN A 249 12.96 -22.92 -6.39
C ASN A 249 12.42 -23.15 -7.80
N GLY A 250 13.35 -23.42 -8.71
CA GLY A 250 13.11 -23.46 -10.16
C GLY A 250 12.18 -24.58 -10.61
N ASN A 251 11.89 -25.54 -9.74
CA ASN A 251 10.97 -26.63 -10.00
C ASN A 251 9.51 -26.19 -9.81
N VAL A 252 9.28 -25.22 -8.93
CA VAL A 252 7.96 -24.62 -8.69
C VAL A 252 7.72 -23.45 -9.63
N PHE A 253 8.72 -22.58 -9.83
CA PHE A 253 8.60 -21.43 -10.74
C PHE A 253 9.79 -21.36 -11.71
N PRO A 254 9.59 -21.38 -13.04
CA PRO A 254 10.67 -21.10 -13.97
C PRO A 254 11.24 -19.69 -13.73
N PHE A 255 12.52 -19.62 -13.35
CA PHE A 255 13.21 -18.35 -13.12
C PHE A 255 13.53 -17.64 -14.43
N LYS A 256 13.19 -16.34 -14.51
CA LYS A 256 13.95 -15.40 -15.35
C LYS A 256 14.43 -14.27 -14.46
N SER A 257 15.75 -14.11 -14.41
CA SER A 257 16.47 -13.18 -13.56
C SER A 257 16.27 -11.70 -13.94
N ARG A 258 15.06 -11.15 -13.92
CA ARG A 258 14.86 -9.71 -14.22
C ARG A 258 13.66 -9.08 -13.49
N CYS A 259 13.64 -9.04 -12.16
CA CYS A 259 13.07 -7.83 -11.55
C CYS A 259 14.26 -6.90 -11.40
N SER A 260 14.40 -5.91 -12.27
CA SER A 260 15.33 -4.83 -11.95
C SER A 260 14.71 -4.02 -10.80
N LEU A 261 15.33 -4.09 -9.63
CA LEU A 261 15.05 -3.19 -8.51
C LEU A 261 16.14 -2.13 -8.48
N ALA A 262 15.75 -0.88 -8.69
CA ALA A 262 16.62 0.26 -8.47
C ALA A 262 16.21 0.98 -7.19
N VAL A 263 17.02 0.85 -6.14
CA VAL A 263 16.88 1.68 -4.94
C VAL A 263 17.52 3.05 -5.20
N LEU A 264 16.73 4.12 -5.12
CA LEU A 264 17.17 5.49 -5.25
C LEU A 264 17.21 6.15 -3.88
N GLU A 265 18.42 6.41 -3.39
CA GLU A 265 18.64 6.97 -2.05
C GLU A 265 18.90 8.47 -2.15
N GLU A 266 18.06 9.28 -1.48
CA GLU A 266 18.18 10.74 -1.59
C GLU A 266 19.48 11.28 -0.96
N THR A 267 20.15 10.51 -0.11
CA THR A 267 21.41 10.87 0.57
C THR A 267 22.66 10.30 -0.08
N ASN A 268 22.53 9.51 -1.15
CA ASN A 268 23.69 8.85 -1.77
C ASN A 268 24.34 9.77 -2.83
N ALA A 269 25.58 10.19 -2.58
CA ALA A 269 26.34 11.05 -3.50
C ALA A 269 26.64 10.38 -4.86
N GLN A 270 26.72 9.05 -4.90
CA GLN A 270 26.96 8.25 -6.12
C GLN A 270 25.67 7.95 -6.90
N ILE A 271 24.52 8.47 -6.48
CA ILE A 271 23.25 8.16 -7.15
C ILE A 271 23.22 8.65 -8.60
N LYS A 272 24.04 9.65 -8.97
CA LYS A 272 24.21 10.08 -10.35
C LYS A 272 24.79 8.97 -11.22
N ASP A 273 25.90 8.36 -10.80
CA ASP A 273 26.56 7.27 -11.51
C ASP A 273 25.61 6.08 -11.67
N LYS A 274 24.80 5.81 -10.62
CA LYS A 274 23.73 4.80 -10.68
C LYS A 274 22.69 5.16 -11.73
N LEU A 275 22.13 6.38 -11.71
CA LEU A 275 21.12 6.81 -12.68
C LEU A 275 21.66 6.82 -14.11
N GLU A 276 22.90 7.22 -14.31
CA GLU A 276 23.59 7.16 -15.59
C GLU A 276 23.72 5.71 -16.09
N SER A 277 24.10 4.77 -15.21
CA SER A 277 24.17 3.35 -15.57
C SER A 277 22.81 2.75 -15.92
N LEU A 278 21.73 3.31 -15.39
CA LEU A 278 20.35 2.87 -15.61
C LEU A 278 19.64 3.63 -16.73
N ASP A 279 20.26 4.65 -17.34
CA ASP A 279 19.59 5.48 -18.35
C ASP A 279 19.05 4.65 -19.52
N GLN A 280 17.86 5.01 -19.99
CA GLN A 280 17.05 4.29 -20.99
C GLN A 280 16.65 2.85 -20.61
N GLN A 281 16.97 2.37 -19.41
CA GLN A 281 16.54 1.05 -18.95
C GLN A 281 15.13 1.13 -18.36
N THR A 282 14.31 0.16 -18.74
CA THR A 282 13.05 -0.10 -18.03
C THR A 282 13.35 -0.86 -16.75
N ILE A 283 12.96 -0.26 -15.63
CA ILE A 283 13.13 -0.80 -14.30
C ILE A 283 11.77 -1.26 -13.80
N ASP A 284 11.67 -2.54 -13.44
CA ASP A 284 10.42 -3.12 -12.94
C ASP A 284 9.98 -2.44 -11.63
N MET A 285 10.94 -2.08 -10.78
CA MET A 285 10.67 -1.37 -9.53
C MET A 285 11.75 -0.33 -9.21
N VAL A 286 11.30 0.87 -8.89
CA VAL A 286 12.14 1.93 -8.34
C VAL A 286 11.63 2.29 -6.94
N GLU A 287 12.39 1.97 -5.92
CA GLU A 287 12.14 2.41 -4.54
C GLU A 287 12.85 3.74 -4.34
N LEU A 288 12.12 4.83 -4.08
CA LEU A 288 12.74 6.08 -3.66
C LEU A 288 12.81 6.09 -2.14
N ARG A 289 14.00 5.84 -1.55
CA ARG A 289 14.25 5.85 -0.10
C ARG A 289 14.19 7.26 0.48
N ARG A 290 12.97 7.78 0.51
CA ARG A 290 12.56 9.07 1.06
C ARG A 290 11.15 8.88 1.59
N SER A 291 10.91 9.40 2.78
CA SER A 291 9.57 9.43 3.35
C SER A 291 8.94 10.80 3.19
N PHE A 292 7.62 10.84 3.01
CA PHE A 292 6.84 12.06 2.94
C PHE A 292 5.76 12.00 4.01
N ALA A 293 5.63 13.04 4.83
CA ALA A 293 4.57 13.09 5.83
C ALA A 293 3.33 13.76 5.23
N ALA A 294 2.14 13.25 5.56
CA ALA A 294 0.88 13.96 5.33
C ALA A 294 0.67 15.05 6.40
N ASP A 295 1.55 16.04 6.40
CA ASP A 295 1.56 17.17 7.33
C ASP A 295 0.96 18.45 6.72
N GLY A 296 0.34 18.33 5.53
CA GLY A 296 -0.23 19.45 4.79
C GLY A 296 0.80 20.31 4.06
N ALA A 297 2.10 20.01 4.16
CA ALA A 297 3.15 20.77 3.50
C ALA A 297 3.34 20.36 2.03
N TRP A 298 3.78 21.33 1.23
CA TRP A 298 4.25 21.10 -0.13
C TRP A 298 5.73 20.70 -0.14
N TYR A 299 6.04 19.68 -0.91
CA TYR A 299 7.39 19.19 -1.19
C TYR A 299 7.76 19.47 -2.63
N THR A 300 9.05 19.69 -2.90
CA THR A 300 9.58 19.63 -4.27
C THR A 300 9.97 18.21 -4.62
N LEU A 301 9.64 17.79 -5.85
CA LEU A 301 9.95 16.46 -6.39
C LEU A 301 10.49 16.60 -7.81
N CYS A 302 11.57 15.88 -8.12
CA CYS A 302 12.09 15.76 -9.49
C CYS A 302 12.53 14.32 -9.73
N LEU A 303 11.81 13.61 -10.60
CA LEU A 303 12.04 12.18 -10.89
C LEU A 303 12.67 12.00 -12.26
N PRO A 304 13.58 11.02 -12.44
CA PRO A 304 14.20 10.71 -13.72
C PRO A 304 13.34 9.73 -14.55
N PHE A 305 12.02 9.73 -14.42
CA PHE A 305 11.12 8.85 -15.16
C PHE A 305 9.70 9.43 -15.17
N ASP A 306 8.89 9.01 -16.15
CA ASP A 306 7.50 9.42 -16.27
C ASP A 306 6.59 8.59 -15.35
N LEU A 307 5.50 9.20 -14.89
CA LEU A 307 4.39 8.50 -14.24
C LEU A 307 3.06 8.94 -14.85
N SER A 308 2.25 7.96 -15.24
CA SER A 308 0.83 8.15 -15.57
C SER A 308 0.01 8.45 -14.31
N GLU A 309 -1.22 8.95 -14.49
CA GLU A 309 -2.18 9.18 -13.40
C GLU A 309 -2.40 7.92 -12.56
N LYS A 310 -2.53 6.76 -13.21
CA LYS A 310 -2.65 5.46 -12.54
C LYS A 310 -1.41 5.14 -11.69
N GLN A 311 -0.21 5.32 -12.24
CA GLN A 311 1.03 5.05 -11.49
C GLN A 311 1.22 6.04 -10.33
N ILE A 312 0.76 7.29 -10.45
CA ILE A 312 0.75 8.24 -9.33
C ILE A 312 -0.17 7.74 -8.23
N ALA A 313 -1.41 7.35 -8.55
CA ALA A 313 -2.35 6.82 -7.57
C ALA A 313 -1.79 5.56 -6.88
N GLU A 314 -1.13 4.67 -7.63
CA GLU A 314 -0.52 3.45 -7.09
C GLU A 314 0.73 3.70 -6.21
N SER A 315 1.57 4.66 -6.58
CA SER A 315 2.89 4.87 -5.94
C SER A 315 2.89 5.98 -4.89
N LEU A 316 2.07 7.00 -5.07
CA LEU A 316 2.01 8.21 -4.23
C LEU A 316 0.65 8.35 -3.53
N GLY A 317 -0.35 7.53 -3.88
CA GLY A 317 -1.70 7.63 -3.36
C GLY A 317 -2.42 8.90 -3.78
N ASP A 318 -3.49 9.22 -3.05
CA ASP A 318 -4.13 10.52 -3.15
C ASP A 318 -3.13 11.63 -2.83
N CYS A 319 -2.92 12.54 -3.77
CA CYS A 319 -2.00 13.65 -3.61
C CYS A 319 -2.41 14.82 -4.49
N ALA A 320 -1.95 16.02 -4.12
CA ALA A 320 -1.97 17.17 -5.00
C ALA A 320 -0.61 17.28 -5.69
N LEU A 321 -0.63 17.44 -7.02
CA LEU A 321 0.54 17.55 -7.87
C LEU A 321 0.41 18.79 -8.75
N MET A 322 1.44 19.62 -8.79
CA MET A 322 1.40 20.88 -9.54
C MET A 322 2.70 21.17 -10.27
N GLN A 323 2.56 21.79 -11.45
CA GLN A 323 3.66 22.16 -12.34
C GLN A 323 3.76 23.68 -12.46
N LEU A 324 4.99 24.19 -12.52
CA LEU A 324 5.26 25.61 -12.73
C LEU A 324 4.73 26.05 -14.10
N GLU A 325 3.94 27.14 -14.11
CA GLU A 325 3.26 27.62 -15.32
C GLU A 325 3.83 28.97 -15.78
N TYR A 326 3.65 30.02 -14.97
CA TYR A 326 4.12 31.38 -15.26
C TYR A 326 4.41 32.15 -13.98
N ALA A 327 4.93 33.37 -14.10
CA ALA A 327 5.08 34.30 -12.99
C ALA A 327 4.50 35.66 -13.36
N ASP A 328 4.18 36.48 -12.36
CA ASP A 328 3.75 37.85 -12.57
C ASP A 328 4.40 38.79 -11.55
N LYS A 329 5.07 39.83 -12.04
CA LYS A 329 5.66 40.88 -11.21
C LYS A 329 4.58 41.93 -10.94
N CYS A 330 3.77 41.70 -9.91
CA CYS A 330 2.69 42.62 -9.54
C CYS A 330 3.17 43.97 -9.00
N SER A 331 4.38 44.05 -8.44
CA SER A 331 5.00 45.33 -8.06
C SER A 331 6.53 45.25 -8.03
N GLU A 332 7.21 46.37 -7.78
CA GLU A 332 8.66 46.40 -7.56
C GLU A 332 9.15 45.53 -6.38
N GLN A 333 8.25 45.14 -5.47
CA GLN A 333 8.58 44.36 -4.27
C GLN A 333 7.82 43.01 -4.18
N LEU A 334 7.02 42.64 -5.19
CA LEU A 334 6.20 41.43 -5.13
C LEU A 334 6.16 40.70 -6.48
N LEU A 335 6.49 39.41 -6.43
CA LEU A 335 6.40 38.45 -7.53
C LEU A 335 5.45 37.32 -7.12
N TYR A 336 4.45 37.02 -7.93
CA TYR A 336 3.68 35.79 -7.82
C TYR A 336 4.20 34.74 -8.81
N ILE A 337 4.20 33.49 -8.37
CA ILE A 337 4.68 32.34 -9.12
C ILE A 337 3.54 31.35 -9.19
N HIS A 338 2.99 31.16 -10.37
CA HIS A 338 1.78 30.39 -10.58
C HIS A 338 2.10 28.94 -10.96
N PHE A 339 1.35 28.05 -10.32
CA PHE A 339 1.38 26.62 -10.55
C PHE A 339 -0.01 26.13 -10.94
N ALA A 340 -0.05 25.22 -11.89
CA ALA A 340 -1.27 24.55 -12.32
C ALA A 340 -1.26 23.09 -11.90
N SER A 341 -2.43 22.55 -11.56
CA SER A 341 -2.63 21.13 -11.33
C SER A 341 -2.10 20.27 -12.48
N ALA A 342 -1.45 19.17 -12.13
CA ALA A 342 -0.98 18.15 -13.05
C ALA A 342 -1.51 16.77 -12.61
N SER A 343 -1.82 15.91 -13.58
CA SER A 343 -2.23 14.51 -13.33
C SER A 343 -1.17 13.49 -13.72
N THR A 344 -0.02 13.94 -14.24
CA THR A 344 1.09 13.10 -14.68
C THR A 344 2.42 13.71 -14.25
N ILE A 345 3.45 12.88 -14.08
CA ILE A 345 4.83 13.33 -13.92
C ILE A 345 5.57 13.05 -15.21
N THR A 346 6.20 14.08 -15.77
CA THR A 346 7.18 13.94 -16.85
C THR A 346 8.60 13.85 -16.26
N ALA A 347 9.40 12.92 -16.76
CA ALA A 347 10.79 12.74 -16.38
C ALA A 347 11.57 14.06 -16.51
N ASN A 348 12.51 14.31 -15.60
CA ASN A 348 13.34 15.52 -15.59
C ASN A 348 12.54 16.82 -15.49
N THR A 349 11.34 16.78 -14.94
CA THR A 349 10.55 17.99 -14.68
C THR A 349 10.34 18.13 -13.16
N PRO A 350 10.70 19.28 -12.57
CA PRO A 350 10.35 19.60 -11.19
C PRO A 350 8.85 19.82 -10.99
N TYR A 351 8.32 19.27 -9.90
CA TYR A 351 6.92 19.44 -9.47
C TYR A 351 6.86 19.88 -8.01
N LEU A 352 5.72 20.49 -7.65
CA LEU A 352 5.25 20.54 -6.28
C LEU A 352 4.33 19.35 -6.01
N PHE A 353 4.51 18.74 -4.86
CA PHE A 353 3.85 17.52 -4.45
C PHE A 353 3.38 17.64 -3.00
N LYS A 354 2.13 17.29 -2.71
CA LYS A 354 1.59 17.24 -1.35
C LYS A 354 0.80 15.93 -1.17
N PRO A 355 1.28 15.00 -0.34
CA PRO A 355 0.58 13.73 -0.11
C PRO A 355 -0.64 13.92 0.80
N ALA A 356 -1.72 13.18 0.54
CA ALA A 356 -2.86 13.09 1.47
C ALA A 356 -2.59 12.09 2.62
N ASN A 357 -1.76 11.08 2.38
CA ASN A 357 -1.35 10.07 3.36
C ASN A 357 0.18 9.97 3.43
N SER A 358 0.76 9.70 4.61
CA SER A 358 2.21 9.57 4.75
C SER A 358 2.74 8.41 3.89
N LEU A 359 3.85 8.64 3.18
CA LEU A 359 4.50 7.68 2.30
C LEU A 359 5.83 7.24 2.89
N THR A 360 6.05 5.93 3.04
CA THR A 360 7.26 5.38 3.68
C THR A 360 7.68 4.03 3.10
N PRO A 361 8.73 3.96 2.26
CA PRO A 361 9.04 4.83 1.10
C PRO A 361 8.10 4.54 -0.10
N PRO A 362 7.91 5.48 -1.05
CA PRO A 362 7.12 5.21 -2.25
C PRO A 362 7.89 4.32 -3.24
N ILE A 363 7.12 3.51 -3.96
CA ILE A 363 7.65 2.58 -4.95
C ILE A 363 6.96 2.75 -6.30
N PHE A 364 7.75 2.92 -7.36
CA PHE A 364 7.31 3.10 -8.73
C PHE A 364 7.51 1.83 -9.54
N ARG A 365 6.49 1.38 -10.26
CA ARG A 365 6.51 0.11 -11.00
C ARG A 365 6.56 0.35 -12.51
N GLY A 366 7.41 -0.42 -13.20
CA GLY A 366 7.51 -0.44 -14.67
C GLY A 366 7.91 0.90 -15.28
N VAL A 367 8.86 1.60 -14.68
CA VAL A 367 9.29 2.93 -15.13
C VAL A 367 10.57 2.85 -15.95
N ALA A 368 10.66 3.63 -17.02
CA ALA A 368 11.90 3.78 -17.78
C ALA A 368 12.70 4.95 -17.22
N ILE A 369 13.93 4.68 -16.75
CA ILE A 369 14.84 5.75 -16.31
C ILE A 369 15.25 6.56 -17.55
N LYS A 370 15.08 7.87 -17.46
CA LYS A 370 15.43 8.89 -18.45
C LYS A 370 16.29 9.92 -17.73
N TYR A 371 17.54 9.59 -17.49
CA TYR A 371 18.47 10.46 -16.78
C TYR A 371 19.06 11.51 -17.72
N GLN A 372 19.25 12.72 -17.22
CA GLN A 372 19.88 13.81 -17.97
C GLN A 372 21.26 14.11 -17.35
N SER A 373 22.32 13.58 -17.95
CA SER A 373 23.70 13.64 -17.42
C SER A 373 24.33 15.03 -17.51
N ASP A 374 24.11 15.74 -18.63
CA ASP A 374 24.92 16.90 -18.99
C ASP A 374 24.37 18.23 -18.45
N THR A 375 23.13 18.24 -17.99
CA THR A 375 22.45 19.45 -17.51
C THR A 375 21.46 19.10 -16.42
N LYS A 376 21.34 19.98 -15.41
CA LYS A 376 20.32 19.81 -14.37
C LYS A 376 18.92 19.96 -14.98
N PRO A 377 17.96 19.08 -14.62
CA PRO A 377 16.56 19.21 -15.01
C PRO A 377 16.04 20.60 -14.67
N THR A 378 15.63 21.41 -15.64
CA THR A 378 15.23 22.79 -15.37
C THR A 378 13.99 23.15 -16.19
N ILE A 379 12.97 23.68 -15.52
CA ILE A 379 11.81 24.32 -16.15
C ILE A 379 11.87 25.82 -15.88
N THR A 380 11.59 26.63 -16.90
CA THR A 380 11.59 28.10 -16.79
C THR A 380 10.28 28.63 -17.32
N THR A 381 9.70 29.56 -16.58
CA THR A 381 8.50 30.30 -16.95
C THR A 381 8.68 30.99 -18.31
N PRO A 382 7.61 31.16 -19.12
CA PRO A 382 7.71 31.78 -20.45
C PRO A 382 8.32 33.20 -20.45
N ASP A 383 8.05 33.96 -19.40
CA ASP A 383 8.59 35.31 -19.16
C ASP A 383 10.05 35.33 -18.66
N LYS A 384 10.58 34.16 -18.30
CA LYS A 384 11.92 33.93 -17.72
C LYS A 384 12.15 34.60 -16.37
N LEU A 385 11.09 34.90 -15.62
CA LEU A 385 11.20 35.49 -14.28
C LEU A 385 11.51 34.45 -13.20
N VAL A 386 11.16 33.18 -13.45
CA VAL A 386 11.35 32.09 -12.50
C VAL A 386 11.77 30.81 -13.22
N SER A 387 12.79 30.14 -12.67
CA SER A 387 13.15 28.78 -13.03
C SER A 387 13.07 27.86 -11.81
N MET A 388 12.69 26.60 -12.02
CA MET A 388 12.88 25.52 -11.05
C MET A 388 13.95 24.56 -11.58
N THR A 389 14.96 24.28 -10.76
CA THR A 389 16.05 23.37 -11.09
C THR A 389 16.02 22.15 -10.17
N GLY A 390 15.86 20.98 -10.76
CA GLY A 390 15.92 19.68 -10.10
C GLY A 390 17.35 19.22 -9.80
N ILE A 391 17.50 18.42 -8.76
CA ILE A 391 18.72 17.69 -8.42
C ILE A 391 18.37 16.24 -8.07
N TYR A 392 19.20 15.31 -8.53
CA TYR A 392 19.02 13.88 -8.27
C TYR A 392 19.81 13.36 -7.08
N ALA A 393 20.94 14.01 -6.78
CA ALA A 393 21.86 13.63 -5.70
C ALA A 393 22.00 14.77 -4.69
N PRO A 394 22.47 14.48 -3.46
CA PRO A 394 22.92 15.50 -2.54
C PRO A 394 23.88 16.48 -3.19
N ALA A 395 23.56 17.76 -3.14
CA ALA A 395 24.40 18.79 -3.72
C ALA A 395 24.32 20.07 -2.90
N GLN A 396 25.45 20.79 -2.83
CA GLN A 396 25.43 22.17 -2.39
C GLN A 396 24.65 22.99 -3.41
N VAL A 397 23.59 23.65 -2.95
CA VAL A 397 22.74 24.48 -3.78
C VAL A 397 23.35 25.89 -3.84
N PRO A 398 23.28 26.60 -4.99
CA PRO A 398 23.79 27.96 -5.09
C PRO A 398 23.19 28.89 -4.04
N GLY A 399 24.00 29.77 -3.47
CA GLY A 399 23.57 30.65 -2.37
C GLY A 399 22.53 31.71 -2.76
N ASP A 400 22.33 31.93 -4.06
CA ASP A 400 21.29 32.81 -4.62
C ASP A 400 19.99 32.07 -5.00
N SER A 401 19.91 30.77 -4.70
CA SER A 401 18.73 29.95 -4.95
C SER A 401 17.72 30.01 -3.81
N TRP A 402 16.45 29.79 -4.16
CA TRP A 402 15.30 29.93 -3.28
C TRP A 402 14.60 28.59 -3.04
N TYR A 403 14.02 28.42 -1.86
CA TYR A 403 13.35 27.19 -1.43
C TYR A 403 11.89 27.46 -1.08
N LEU A 404 11.06 26.44 -1.25
CA LEU A 404 9.66 26.52 -0.85
C LEU A 404 9.52 26.48 0.67
N GLY A 405 9.04 27.59 1.23
CA GLY A 405 8.87 27.87 2.65
C GLY A 405 7.49 27.52 3.21
N PRO A 406 7.14 27.97 4.43
CA PRO A 406 5.76 27.95 4.91
C PRO A 406 4.91 28.89 4.08
N ASP A 407 3.59 28.68 4.13
CA ASP A 407 2.60 29.59 3.54
C ASP A 407 2.90 29.93 2.08
N ASN A 408 3.41 28.95 1.33
CA ASN A 408 3.77 29.08 -0.08
C ASN A 408 4.74 30.24 -0.37
N THR A 409 5.62 30.59 0.57
CA THR A 409 6.59 31.68 0.40
C THR A 409 7.95 31.14 -0.01
N LEU A 410 8.65 31.82 -0.92
CA LEU A 410 10.04 31.47 -1.23
C LEU A 410 11.01 32.16 -0.28
N TYR A 411 12.06 31.46 0.14
CA TYR A 411 13.11 32.00 1.00
C TYR A 411 14.51 31.53 0.56
N GLN A 412 15.51 32.35 0.85
CA GLN A 412 16.92 31.97 0.72
C GLN A 412 17.45 31.54 2.10
N PRO A 413 18.00 30.33 2.22
CA PRO A 413 18.61 29.91 3.47
C PRO A 413 19.95 30.61 3.70
N GLN A 414 20.33 30.77 4.96
CA GLN A 414 21.65 31.31 5.31
C GLN A 414 22.72 30.21 5.31
N GLY A 415 23.92 30.54 4.81
CA GLY A 415 25.07 29.63 4.80
C GLY A 415 25.08 28.63 3.64
N ASN A 416 25.96 27.63 3.73
CA ASN A 416 26.09 26.58 2.72
C ASN A 416 25.02 25.52 2.96
N VAL A 417 23.99 25.48 2.11
CA VAL A 417 22.93 24.46 2.18
C VAL A 417 23.21 23.30 1.25
N ILE A 418 23.21 22.09 1.81
CA ILE A 418 23.20 20.84 1.07
C ILE A 418 21.75 20.38 0.99
N SER A 419 21.22 20.26 -0.23
CA SER A 419 19.92 19.63 -0.44
C SER A 419 20.12 18.18 -0.80
N ASN A 420 19.37 17.27 -0.17
CA ASN A 420 19.26 15.87 -0.59
C ASN A 420 18.70 15.78 -2.02
N GLY A 421 18.89 14.61 -2.64
CA GLY A 421 18.47 14.30 -4.00
C GLY A 421 16.96 14.23 -4.23
N PHE A 422 16.58 14.14 -5.50
CA PHE A 422 15.19 14.10 -6.01
C PHE A 422 14.34 15.31 -5.56
N ARG A 423 14.97 16.48 -5.49
CA ARG A 423 14.38 17.77 -5.06
C ARG A 423 14.55 18.82 -6.14
N ALA A 424 13.96 19.99 -5.91
CA ALA A 424 14.20 21.16 -6.75
C ALA A 424 14.36 22.41 -5.90
N TYR A 425 15.06 23.40 -6.45
CA TYR A 425 15.14 24.76 -5.93
C TYR A 425 14.74 25.75 -7.02
N PHE A 426 14.45 26.98 -6.62
CA PHE A 426 14.01 28.05 -7.49
C PHE A 426 15.16 29.03 -7.77
N THR A 427 15.17 29.61 -8.95
CA THR A 427 16.12 30.66 -9.34
C THR A 427 15.34 31.82 -9.94
N LEU A 428 15.68 33.03 -9.50
CA LEU A 428 15.19 34.28 -10.06
C LEU A 428 16.35 34.99 -10.78
N PRO A 429 16.10 35.73 -11.88
CA PRO A 429 17.11 36.54 -12.53
C PRO A 429 17.79 37.52 -11.56
N SER A 430 19.08 37.78 -11.77
CA SER A 430 19.85 38.72 -10.95
C SER A 430 19.26 40.14 -10.93
N SER A 431 18.53 40.53 -11.97
CA SER A 431 17.78 41.79 -12.03
C SER A 431 16.66 41.89 -10.98
N LEU A 432 16.12 40.76 -10.52
CA LEU A 432 15.11 40.67 -9.47
C LEU A 432 15.73 40.43 -8.09
N ASN A 433 16.90 39.79 -8.03
CA ASN A 433 17.60 39.48 -6.77
C ASN A 433 18.24 40.71 -6.08
N ASN A 434 18.51 41.80 -6.82
CA ASN A 434 19.20 42.98 -6.28
C ASN A 434 18.27 44.05 -5.66
N THR A 435 16.94 43.89 -5.78
CA THR A 435 15.95 44.77 -5.15
C THR A 435 15.80 44.39 -3.67
N GLN A 436 16.39 45.18 -2.77
CA GLN A 436 16.23 45.01 -1.31
C GLN A 436 14.73 45.05 -0.94
N GLY A 437 14.10 43.89 -0.86
CA GLY A 437 12.69 43.75 -0.48
C GLY A 437 11.77 43.00 -1.45
N LEU A 438 12.27 42.42 -2.56
CA LEU A 438 11.44 41.56 -3.39
C LEU A 438 10.98 40.32 -2.60
N ARG A 439 9.67 40.11 -2.53
CA ARG A 439 9.02 38.92 -1.95
C ARG A 439 8.44 38.08 -3.08
N ALA A 440 8.66 36.78 -3.04
CA ALA A 440 8.07 35.84 -3.98
C ALA A 440 7.07 34.92 -3.28
N ARG A 441 5.87 34.80 -3.85
CA ARG A 441 4.79 33.94 -3.35
C ARG A 441 4.35 32.95 -4.42
N VAL A 442 4.15 31.70 -4.02
CA VAL A 442 3.63 30.64 -4.85
C VAL A 442 2.11 30.63 -4.78
N VAL A 443 1.48 30.59 -5.95
CA VAL A 443 0.03 30.58 -6.16
C VAL A 443 -0.33 29.26 -6.82
N MET A 444 -1.34 28.59 -6.29
CA MET A 444 -1.82 27.32 -6.81
C MET A 444 -3.13 27.52 -7.58
N ASP A 445 -3.32 26.75 -8.65
CA ASP A 445 -4.55 26.66 -9.47
C ASP A 445 -5.16 28.01 -9.87
N GLY A 446 -4.33 28.92 -10.37
CA GLY A 446 -4.80 30.17 -10.98
C GLY A 446 -5.61 31.09 -10.07
N GLU A 447 -5.66 30.82 -8.76
CA GLU A 447 -6.40 31.63 -7.81
C GLU A 447 -5.84 33.05 -7.81
N THR A 448 -6.71 34.04 -7.92
CA THR A 448 -6.31 35.43 -7.74
C THR A 448 -6.04 35.64 -6.25
N PRO A 449 -4.81 35.99 -5.83
CA PRO A 449 -4.55 36.28 -4.42
C PRO A 449 -5.42 37.47 -4.03
N THR A 450 -6.41 37.26 -3.17
CA THR A 450 -7.00 38.39 -2.45
C THR A 450 -5.95 38.86 -1.48
N ASP A 451 -5.33 40.00 -1.75
CA ASP A 451 -4.46 40.68 -0.79
C ASP A 451 -5.23 40.81 0.53
N ILE A 452 -4.89 39.93 1.48
CA ILE A 452 -5.26 40.11 2.87
C ILE A 452 -4.41 41.28 3.31
N ASN A 453 -5.00 42.48 3.25
CA ASN A 453 -4.44 43.71 3.78
C ASN A 453 -3.86 43.42 5.18
N ASP A 454 -2.58 43.72 5.36
CA ASP A 454 -1.76 43.58 6.57
C ASP A 454 -1.22 42.17 6.92
N ILE A 455 -0.17 41.75 6.22
CA ILE A 455 0.84 40.86 6.81
C ILE A 455 2.14 41.66 6.97
N GLN A 456 2.52 41.85 8.24
CA GLN A 456 3.68 42.64 8.68
C GLN A 456 5.00 42.21 8.01
N ILE A 457 5.87 43.21 7.85
CA ILE A 457 7.21 43.10 7.28
C ILE A 457 8.03 42.09 8.10
N ILE A 458 8.45 41.02 7.46
CA ILE A 458 9.30 39.97 8.03
C ILE A 458 10.75 40.49 8.09
N THR A 459 11.28 40.77 9.29
CA THR A 459 12.69 41.08 9.56
C THR A 459 13.49 39.84 10.00
N ALA A 460 14.83 39.95 10.12
CA ALA A 460 15.79 38.87 10.36
C ALA A 460 15.62 38.05 11.68
N GLU A 461 14.62 38.34 12.50
CA GLU A 461 14.26 37.58 13.72
C GLU A 461 13.16 36.52 13.46
N ASN A 462 12.75 36.31 12.21
CA ASN A 462 11.59 35.51 11.85
C ASN A 462 11.85 34.00 11.66
N PRO A 463 10.79 33.18 11.83
CA PRO A 463 10.82 31.73 11.60
C PRO A 463 11.41 31.37 10.23
N GLN A 464 12.58 30.73 10.21
CA GLN A 464 13.19 30.19 9.00
C GLN A 464 12.83 28.73 8.83
N LYS A 465 12.34 28.31 7.66
CA LYS A 465 12.29 26.87 7.40
C LYS A 465 13.71 26.33 7.23
N VAL A 466 14.08 25.34 8.03
CA VAL A 466 15.33 24.61 7.86
C VAL A 466 15.02 23.18 7.46
N PHE A 467 15.61 22.77 6.35
CA PHE A 467 15.54 21.41 5.87
C PHE A 467 16.71 20.64 6.47
N GLU A 468 16.40 19.77 7.42
CA GLU A 468 17.39 18.91 8.06
C GLU A 468 16.86 17.48 8.03
N ASN A 469 17.67 16.53 7.56
CA ASN A 469 17.31 15.11 7.50
C ASN A 469 15.93 14.83 6.85
N GLY A 470 15.62 15.56 5.77
CA GLY A 470 14.39 15.39 5.01
C GLY A 470 13.13 15.95 5.67
N ARG A 471 13.22 16.49 6.89
CA ARG A 471 12.12 17.13 7.61
C ARG A 471 12.21 18.65 7.53
N ILE A 472 11.05 19.26 7.56
CA ILE A 472 10.91 20.70 7.59
C ILE A 472 10.83 21.11 9.06
N PHE A 473 11.78 21.92 9.47
CA PHE A 473 11.76 22.59 10.76
C PHE A 473 11.53 24.07 10.56
N ILE A 474 11.04 24.74 11.60
CA ILE A 474 10.96 26.18 11.69
C ILE A 474 11.95 26.62 12.77
N LEU A 475 12.98 27.39 12.41
CA LEU A 475 13.89 28.03 13.37
C LEU A 475 13.33 29.41 13.73
N ARG A 476 12.91 29.61 14.98
CA ARG A 476 12.44 30.90 15.48
C ARG A 476 13.11 31.23 16.81
N GLY A 477 13.72 32.40 16.93
CA GLY A 477 14.34 32.84 18.19
C GLY A 477 15.43 31.92 18.74
N GLY A 478 16.20 31.24 17.88
CA GLY A 478 17.27 30.31 18.27
C GLY A 478 16.80 28.89 18.62
N HIS A 479 15.51 28.58 18.50
CA HIS A 479 14.94 27.26 18.74
C HIS A 479 14.41 26.63 17.45
N LYS A 480 14.55 25.30 17.34
CA LYS A 480 14.03 24.49 16.22
C LYS A 480 12.65 23.94 16.58
N TYR A 481 11.68 24.13 15.69
CA TYR A 481 10.31 23.67 15.85
C TYR A 481 9.94 22.72 14.72
N ASN A 482 9.19 21.66 14.98
CA ASN A 482 8.54 20.90 13.91
C ASN A 482 7.34 21.68 13.34
N LEU A 483 6.73 21.17 12.27
CA LEU A 483 5.58 21.82 11.63
C LEU A 483 4.33 21.87 12.51
N GLN A 484 4.28 21.10 13.59
CA GLN A 484 3.23 21.12 14.61
C GLN A 484 3.52 22.18 15.71
N GLY A 485 4.61 22.96 15.58
CA GLY A 485 4.98 24.01 16.52
C GLY A 485 5.64 23.49 17.81
N GLN A 486 6.08 22.23 17.85
CA GLN A 486 6.78 21.65 18.99
C GLN A 486 8.28 21.88 18.87
N VAL A 487 8.94 22.29 19.96
CA VAL A 487 10.40 22.41 20.01
C VAL A 487 11.04 21.03 19.85
N VAL A 488 12.07 20.94 19.02
CA VAL A 488 12.86 19.74 18.74
C VAL A 488 14.32 20.06 19.06
N GLU A 489 14.95 19.29 19.95
CA GLU A 489 16.36 19.48 20.32
C GLU A 489 17.34 19.38 19.14
#